data_AF-A0A293MKT5-F1
#
_entry.id   AF-A0A293MKT5-F1
#
_cell.length_a   1.000
_cell.length_b   1.000
_cell.length_c   1.000
_cell.angle_alpha   90.00
_cell.angle_beta   90.00
_cell.angle_gamma   90.00
#
_symmetry.space_group_name_H-M   'P 1'
#
loop_
_entity.id
_entity.type
_entity.pdbx_description
1 polymer ?
#
loop_
_entity_poly.entity_id
_entity_poly.type
_entity_poly.pdbx_seq_one_letter_code
_entity_poly.pdbx_strand_id
1 'polypeptide(L)'
;MKPNTILFGFYDDSQPSDFFEQNSTFKELKMAKVREEQFLGLRGDAYEHRGLQPTEYVRMVHDCMFWMQKNVCLARHFQHLDRAAVVRSRHRLYIDVWPVNFLHPEESPSAIDNCWLFTMQLACILHMVAGWKHSTTLRIFMCVGSFGASGDGGEEVARHRRHWESMLQLLRIEATISVVLWDHVVGMADLTSKGPPPNDYLRAVNAMVKQHSQTTAVLFLYLPPPPAHGDEERMLYLEQLDLLTSGLPPTMLVHGISPVTSITL
;
A
#
# COMPACT_ATOMS: atom_id res chain seq x y z
N MET A 1 -9.09 -17.78 -17.40
CA MET A 1 -8.04 -17.10 -16.60
C MET A 1 -8.35 -17.36 -15.13
N LYS A 2 -7.36 -17.69 -14.30
CA LYS A 2 -7.57 -17.84 -12.84
C LYS A 2 -7.21 -16.50 -12.16
N PRO A 3 -8.07 -15.91 -11.32
CA PRO A 3 -7.72 -14.72 -10.54
C PRO A 3 -6.43 -14.95 -9.75
N ASN A 4 -5.52 -13.96 -9.78
CA ASN A 4 -4.22 -14.05 -9.11
C ASN A 4 -3.98 -12.94 -8.07
N THR A 5 -4.89 -11.98 -7.98
CA THR A 5 -4.82 -10.87 -7.02
C THR A 5 -6.13 -10.81 -6.24
N ILE A 6 -6.03 -10.76 -4.91
CA ILE A 6 -7.14 -10.55 -3.99
C ILE A 6 -7.04 -9.14 -3.43
N LEU A 7 -8.12 -8.38 -3.49
CA LEU A 7 -8.21 -7.03 -2.98
C LEU A 7 -9.17 -7.00 -1.79
N PHE A 8 -8.67 -6.60 -0.62
CA PHE A 8 -9.46 -6.37 0.58
C PHE A 8 -9.66 -4.87 0.79
N GLY A 9 -10.80 -4.49 1.38
CA GLY A 9 -10.90 -3.22 2.09
C GLY A 9 -10.16 -3.32 3.42
N PHE A 10 -9.46 -2.26 3.81
CA PHE A 10 -8.75 -2.22 5.09
C PHE A 10 -9.73 -2.36 6.26
N TYR A 11 -9.37 -3.16 7.27
CA TYR A 11 -10.21 -3.35 8.45
C TYR A 11 -10.02 -2.16 9.41
N ASP A 12 -10.88 -1.15 9.28
CA ASP A 12 -10.91 0.03 10.16
C ASP A 12 -12.34 0.38 10.59
N ASP A 13 -12.47 1.37 11.46
CA ASP A 13 -13.71 1.96 11.99
C ASP A 13 -14.37 2.99 11.07
N SER A 14 -13.94 3.10 9.80
CA SER A 14 -14.64 3.97 8.87
C SER A 14 -16.07 3.47 8.61
N GLN A 15 -17.02 4.41 8.57
CA GLN A 15 -18.38 4.07 8.15
C GLN A 15 -18.35 3.74 6.65
N PRO A 16 -18.88 2.57 6.24
CA PRO A 16 -18.96 2.25 4.83
C PRO A 16 -19.84 3.26 4.11
N SER A 17 -19.36 3.76 2.97
CA SER A 17 -20.15 4.60 2.06
C SER A 17 -20.67 3.73 0.92
N ASP A 18 -21.97 3.80 0.63
CA ASP A 18 -22.52 3.09 -0.51
C ASP A 18 -22.22 3.87 -1.80
N PHE A 19 -21.27 3.37 -2.58
CA PHE A 19 -21.00 3.93 -3.90
C PHE A 19 -22.21 3.80 -4.84
N PHE A 20 -22.99 2.72 -4.71
CA PHE A 20 -24.20 2.51 -5.50
C PHE A 20 -25.30 3.53 -5.15
N GLU A 21 -25.22 4.19 -3.99
CA GLU A 21 -26.14 5.27 -3.66
C GLU A 21 -25.97 6.51 -4.51
N GLN A 22 -24.73 6.81 -4.89
CA GLN A 22 -24.38 8.03 -5.60
C GLN A 22 -24.77 7.99 -7.09
N ASN A 23 -25.01 6.80 -7.65
CA ASN A 23 -25.31 6.63 -9.07
C ASN A 23 -26.67 5.96 -9.30
N SER A 24 -27.58 6.71 -9.94
CA SER A 24 -28.95 6.27 -10.21
C SER A 24 -29.06 4.99 -11.05
N THR A 25 -28.00 4.61 -11.78
CA THR A 25 -27.93 3.38 -12.58
C THR A 25 -28.06 2.12 -11.73
N PHE A 26 -27.72 2.18 -10.43
CA PHE A 26 -27.73 1.01 -9.54
C PHE A 26 -28.97 0.93 -8.64
N LYS A 27 -30.02 1.72 -8.91
CA LYS A 27 -31.25 1.72 -8.10
C LYS A 27 -31.92 0.34 -8.02
N GLU A 28 -31.89 -0.44 -9.10
CA GLU A 28 -32.48 -1.80 -9.12
C GLU A 28 -31.74 -2.78 -8.19
N LEU A 29 -30.41 -2.68 -8.12
CA LEU A 29 -29.58 -3.50 -7.22
C LEU A 29 -29.89 -3.21 -5.74
N LYS A 30 -30.28 -1.98 -5.39
CA LYS A 30 -30.69 -1.64 -4.02
C LYS A 30 -31.99 -2.31 -3.58
N MET A 31 -32.91 -2.52 -4.52
CA MET A 31 -34.20 -3.14 -4.25
C MET A 31 -34.11 -4.68 -4.29
N ALA A 32 -32.99 -5.22 -4.76
CA ALA A 32 -32.75 -6.65 -4.74
C ALA A 32 -32.66 -7.14 -3.29
N LYS A 33 -33.40 -8.20 -2.99
CA LYS A 33 -33.33 -8.91 -1.72
C LYS A 33 -32.92 -10.34 -1.98
N VAL A 34 -32.04 -10.87 -1.16
CA VAL A 34 -31.67 -12.29 -1.17
C VAL A 34 -32.11 -12.86 0.16
N ARG A 35 -33.06 -13.79 0.13
CA ARG A 35 -33.60 -14.44 1.35
C ARG A 35 -34.03 -13.42 2.41
N GLU A 36 -34.79 -12.41 1.98
CA GLU A 36 -35.35 -11.31 2.80
C GLU A 36 -34.35 -10.26 3.31
N GLU A 37 -33.04 -10.53 3.21
CA GLU A 37 -31.99 -9.54 3.49
C GLU A 37 -31.75 -8.62 2.30
N GLN A 38 -31.39 -7.36 2.58
CA GLN A 38 -31.00 -6.41 1.56
C GLN A 38 -29.72 -6.89 0.87
N PHE A 39 -29.77 -7.06 -0.45
CA PHE A 39 -28.60 -7.42 -1.23
C PHE A 39 -27.58 -6.27 -1.14
N LEU A 40 -26.32 -6.57 -0.78
CA LEU A 40 -25.26 -5.59 -0.54
C LEU A 40 -25.52 -4.60 0.60
N GLY A 41 -26.33 -4.98 1.60
CA GLY A 41 -26.50 -4.18 2.82
C GLY A 41 -25.14 -3.85 3.45
N LEU A 42 -24.89 -2.55 3.66
CA LEU A 42 -23.68 -2.10 4.34
C LEU A 42 -23.79 -2.32 5.84
N ARG A 43 -22.63 -2.42 6.51
CA ARG A 43 -22.55 -2.30 7.97
C ARG A 43 -23.09 -0.92 8.37
N GLY A 44 -24.26 -0.88 9.00
CA GLY A 44 -24.92 0.33 9.50
C GLY A 44 -25.32 0.20 10.97
N ASP A 45 -25.91 1.26 11.53
CA ASP A 45 -26.21 1.40 12.97
C ASP A 45 -27.11 0.30 13.56
N ALA A 46 -27.81 -0.47 12.72
CA ALA A 46 -28.63 -1.63 13.14
C ALA A 46 -27.83 -2.93 13.31
N TYR A 47 -26.58 -2.99 12.83
CA TYR A 47 -25.68 -4.11 13.03
C TYR A 47 -24.73 -3.79 14.19
N GLU A 48 -25.13 -4.17 15.41
CA GLU A 48 -24.33 -3.96 16.63
C GLU A 48 -22.95 -4.64 16.57
N HIS A 49 -22.75 -5.61 15.68
CA HIS A 49 -21.52 -6.38 15.57
C HIS A 49 -21.00 -6.49 14.14
N ARG A 50 -19.71 -6.23 13.94
CA ARG A 50 -19.00 -6.65 12.74
C ARG A 50 -19.05 -8.18 12.67
N GLY A 51 -19.60 -8.73 11.59
CA GLY A 51 -19.64 -10.18 11.39
C GLY A 51 -18.26 -10.84 11.25
N LEU A 52 -17.21 -10.05 11.00
CA LEU A 52 -15.83 -10.50 10.88
C LEU A 52 -14.98 -9.90 12.01
N GLN A 53 -14.31 -10.74 12.80
CA GLN A 53 -13.38 -10.29 13.84
C GLN A 53 -12.06 -9.80 13.23
N PRO A 54 -11.32 -8.91 13.91
CA PRO A 54 -10.04 -8.41 13.38
C PRO A 54 -9.01 -9.54 13.19
N THR A 55 -8.97 -10.51 14.10
CA THR A 55 -8.08 -11.69 13.99
C THR A 55 -8.45 -12.59 12.81
N GLU A 56 -9.75 -12.76 12.54
CA GLU A 56 -10.24 -13.51 11.38
C GLU A 56 -9.89 -12.80 10.07
N TYR A 57 -10.01 -11.47 10.02
CA TYR A 57 -9.56 -10.68 8.87
C TYR A 57 -8.07 -10.91 8.58
N VAL A 58 -7.21 -10.85 9.59
CA VAL A 58 -5.77 -11.11 9.41
C VAL A 58 -5.51 -12.57 9.00
N ARG A 59 -6.27 -13.53 9.51
CA ARG A 59 -6.20 -14.94 9.05
C ARG A 59 -6.59 -15.09 7.58
N MET A 60 -7.62 -14.39 7.11
CA MET A 60 -7.99 -14.40 5.69
C MET A 60 -6.87 -13.84 4.80
N VAL A 61 -6.22 -12.75 5.23
CA VAL A 61 -5.06 -12.17 4.54
C VAL A 61 -3.90 -13.17 4.52
N HIS A 62 -3.60 -13.80 5.65
CA HIS A 62 -2.60 -14.85 5.76
C HIS A 62 -2.90 -16.01 4.80
N ASP A 63 -4.14 -16.47 4.75
CA ASP A 63 -4.53 -17.60 3.91
C ASP A 63 -4.41 -17.29 2.42
N CYS A 64 -4.74 -16.06 2.02
CA CYS A 64 -4.54 -15.62 0.66
C CYS A 64 -3.05 -15.61 0.25
N MET A 65 -2.17 -15.15 1.14
CA MET A 65 -0.73 -15.08 0.86
C MET A 65 -0.07 -16.46 0.87
N PHE A 66 -0.28 -17.25 1.93
CA PHE A 66 0.51 -18.46 2.18
C PHE A 66 -0.15 -19.75 1.69
N TRP A 67 -1.48 -19.87 1.79
CA TRP A 67 -2.18 -21.10 1.38
C TRP A 67 -2.65 -21.03 -0.07
N MET A 68 -3.22 -19.90 -0.47
CA MET A 68 -3.72 -19.71 -1.83
C MET A 68 -2.63 -19.26 -2.80
N GLN A 69 -1.49 -18.78 -2.27
CA GLN A 69 -0.39 -18.23 -3.06
C GLN A 69 -0.94 -17.20 -4.07
N LYS A 70 -1.48 -16.10 -3.53
CA LYS A 70 -2.03 -14.98 -4.30
C LYS A 70 -1.31 -13.67 -3.97
N ASN A 71 -1.29 -12.76 -4.94
CA ASN A 71 -0.98 -11.38 -4.64
C ASN A 71 -2.13 -10.80 -3.80
N VAL A 72 -1.79 -10.01 -2.78
CA VAL A 72 -2.79 -9.44 -1.86
C VAL A 72 -2.61 -7.94 -1.79
N CYS A 73 -3.72 -7.22 -1.86
CA CYS A 73 -3.75 -5.77 -1.68
C CYS A 73 -4.78 -5.38 -0.61
N LEU A 74 -4.44 -4.43 0.25
CA LEU A 74 -5.39 -3.80 1.18
C LEU A 74 -5.61 -2.35 0.77
N ALA A 75 -6.86 -2.00 0.47
CA ALA A 75 -7.27 -0.66 0.08
C ALA A 75 -7.76 0.13 1.30
N ARG A 76 -7.09 1.24 1.61
CA ARG A 76 -7.46 2.15 2.70
C ARG A 76 -7.74 3.57 2.18
N HIS A 77 -8.73 4.24 2.76
CA HIS A 77 -9.11 5.64 2.45
C HIS A 77 -9.55 5.93 1.00
N PHE A 78 -9.90 4.91 0.21
CA PHE A 78 -10.32 5.10 -1.18
C PHE A 78 -11.68 5.79 -1.33
N GLN A 79 -12.47 5.89 -0.25
CA GLN A 79 -13.67 6.73 -0.21
C GLN A 79 -13.37 8.23 -0.41
N HIS A 80 -12.11 8.66 -0.18
CA HIS A 80 -11.68 10.03 -0.41
C HIS A 80 -11.15 10.27 -1.84
N LEU A 81 -11.04 9.24 -2.67
CA LEU A 81 -10.51 9.36 -4.02
C LEU A 81 -11.58 9.83 -5.02
N ASP A 82 -11.53 11.10 -5.42
CA ASP A 82 -12.28 11.59 -6.60
C ASP A 82 -11.42 11.48 -7.87
N ARG A 83 -11.68 10.42 -8.65
CA ARG A 83 -10.98 10.18 -9.92
C ARG A 83 -11.17 11.30 -10.93
N ALA A 84 -12.34 11.94 -10.93
CA ALA A 84 -12.66 13.00 -11.88
C ALA A 84 -11.97 14.30 -11.47
N ALA A 85 -11.80 14.56 -10.17
CA ALA A 85 -10.97 15.67 -9.68
C ALA A 85 -9.49 15.50 -10.07
N VAL A 86 -8.95 14.28 -10.01
CA VAL A 86 -7.56 13.99 -10.47
C VAL A 86 -7.38 14.38 -11.94
N VAL A 87 -8.29 13.97 -12.82
CA VAL A 87 -8.21 14.25 -14.26
C VAL A 87 -8.43 15.74 -14.59
N ARG A 88 -9.26 16.44 -13.80
CA ARG A 88 -9.52 17.88 -13.99
C ARG A 88 -8.52 18.79 -13.27
N SER A 89 -7.58 18.22 -12.51
CA SER A 89 -6.67 19.00 -11.68
C SER A 89 -5.81 19.92 -12.55
N ARG A 90 -5.72 21.20 -12.15
CA ARG A 90 -4.81 22.17 -12.79
C ARG A 90 -3.35 21.94 -12.41
N HIS A 91 -3.12 21.31 -11.27
CA HIS A 91 -1.80 20.98 -10.76
C HIS A 91 -1.55 19.49 -10.91
N ARG A 92 -0.32 19.14 -11.30
CA ARG A 92 0.09 17.75 -11.45
C ARG A 92 0.18 17.10 -10.07
N LEU A 93 -0.60 16.04 -9.87
CA LEU A 93 -0.61 15.25 -8.65
C LEU A 93 0.44 14.14 -8.71
N TYR A 94 0.64 13.43 -7.61
CA TYR A 94 1.58 12.32 -7.54
C TYR A 94 0.90 10.97 -7.34
N ILE A 95 1.50 9.94 -7.94
CA ILE A 95 1.34 8.55 -7.51
C ILE A 95 2.66 8.21 -6.83
N ASP A 96 2.61 7.96 -5.54
CA ASP A 96 3.81 7.72 -4.73
C ASP A 96 3.94 6.23 -4.41
N VAL A 97 5.16 5.70 -4.47
CA VAL A 97 5.47 4.31 -4.12
C VAL A 97 6.57 4.28 -3.09
N TRP A 98 6.32 3.64 -1.96
CA TRP A 98 7.31 3.33 -0.93
C TRP A 98 7.48 1.82 -0.83
N PRO A 99 8.42 1.24 -1.61
CA PRO A 99 8.61 -0.20 -1.68
C PRO A 99 9.55 -0.66 -0.54
N VAL A 100 9.23 -0.27 0.70
CA VAL A 100 10.02 -0.56 1.89
C VAL A 100 9.14 -1.28 2.91
N ASN A 101 9.62 -2.40 3.42
CA ASN A 101 8.96 -3.12 4.51
C ASN A 101 9.21 -2.39 5.84
N PHE A 102 8.36 -1.40 6.14
CA PHE A 102 8.52 -0.60 7.36
C PHE A 102 8.37 -1.39 8.64
N LEU A 103 7.71 -2.55 8.63
CA LEU A 103 7.60 -3.40 9.83
C LEU A 103 8.88 -4.21 10.10
N HIS A 104 9.75 -4.37 9.10
CA HIS A 104 11.03 -5.05 9.21
C HIS A 104 12.16 -4.22 8.58
N PRO A 105 12.56 -3.10 9.21
CA PRO A 105 13.57 -2.17 8.67
C PRO A 105 14.98 -2.77 8.54
N GLU A 106 15.25 -3.93 9.15
CA GLU A 106 16.51 -4.66 9.00
C GLU A 106 16.68 -5.28 7.60
N GLU A 107 15.58 -5.53 6.89
CA GLU A 107 15.62 -6.00 5.50
C GLU A 107 16.18 -4.89 4.60
N SER A 108 16.98 -5.25 3.59
CA SER A 108 17.58 -4.27 2.69
C SER A 108 16.49 -3.44 1.99
N PRO A 109 16.31 -2.16 2.35
CA PRO A 109 15.19 -1.34 1.86
C PRO A 109 15.32 -0.99 0.37
N SER A 110 16.49 -1.30 -0.22
CA SER A 110 16.81 -1.08 -1.63
C SER A 110 16.71 -2.36 -2.48
N ALA A 111 16.37 -3.51 -1.88
CA ALA A 111 16.24 -4.77 -2.61
C ALA A 111 15.05 -4.74 -3.59
N ILE A 112 15.24 -5.38 -4.75
CA ILE A 112 14.17 -5.59 -5.73
C ILE A 112 13.67 -7.02 -5.57
N ASP A 113 12.49 -7.18 -4.98
CA ASP A 113 11.80 -8.44 -4.82
C ASP A 113 10.54 -8.50 -5.72
N ASN A 114 9.80 -9.61 -5.64
CA ASN A 114 8.55 -9.77 -6.40
C ASN A 114 7.49 -8.74 -6.01
N CYS A 115 7.48 -8.32 -4.74
CA CYS A 115 6.55 -7.32 -4.24
C CYS A 115 6.84 -5.94 -4.84
N TRP A 116 8.11 -5.55 -4.91
CA TRP A 116 8.58 -4.33 -5.56
C TRP A 116 8.13 -4.32 -7.02
N LEU A 117 8.41 -5.39 -7.78
CA LEU A 117 8.05 -5.49 -9.20
C LEU A 117 6.53 -5.36 -9.39
N PHE A 118 5.75 -6.11 -8.61
CA PHE A 118 4.29 -6.08 -8.69
C PHE A 118 3.72 -4.69 -8.33
N THR A 119 4.26 -4.05 -7.30
CA THR A 119 3.86 -2.70 -6.88
C THR A 119 4.13 -1.67 -7.98
N MET A 120 5.30 -1.73 -8.64
CA MET A 120 5.61 -0.84 -9.75
C MET A 120 4.65 -1.03 -10.92
N GLN A 121 4.25 -2.27 -11.21
CA GLN A 121 3.27 -2.55 -12.26
C GLN A 121 1.90 -1.95 -11.93
N LEU A 122 1.40 -2.11 -10.71
CA LEU A 122 0.12 -1.52 -10.29
C LEU A 122 0.14 0.00 -10.39
N ALA A 123 1.22 0.63 -9.91
CA ALA A 123 1.39 2.08 -9.97
C ALA A 123 1.48 2.59 -11.42
N CYS A 124 2.19 1.85 -12.29
CA CYS A 124 2.27 2.15 -13.72
C CYS A 124 0.91 2.01 -14.42
N ILE A 125 0.16 0.93 -14.15
CA ILE A 125 -1.19 0.73 -14.70
C ILE A 125 -2.11 1.89 -14.32
N LEU A 126 -2.08 2.32 -13.05
CA LEU A 126 -2.86 3.47 -12.60
C LEU A 126 -2.43 4.76 -13.31
N HIS A 127 -1.13 4.99 -13.46
CA HIS A 127 -0.60 6.15 -14.20
C HIS A 127 -1.04 6.15 -15.67
N MET A 128 -1.19 4.98 -16.30
CA MET A 128 -1.63 4.84 -17.69
C MET A 128 -3.15 4.98 -17.90
N VAL A 129 -3.95 5.07 -16.83
CA VAL A 129 -5.40 5.31 -16.96
C VAL A 129 -5.65 6.61 -17.73
N ALA A 130 -6.68 6.61 -18.59
CA ALA A 130 -7.05 7.76 -19.39
C ALA A 130 -7.20 9.04 -18.54
N GLY A 131 -6.51 10.11 -18.94
CA GLY A 131 -6.47 11.39 -18.21
C GLY A 131 -5.46 11.45 -17.06
N TRP A 132 -5.07 10.31 -16.45
CA TRP A 132 -4.13 10.27 -15.34
C TRP A 132 -2.69 10.50 -15.79
N LYS A 133 -2.31 9.98 -16.97
CA LYS A 133 -0.95 10.12 -17.50
C LYS A 133 -0.48 11.58 -17.59
N HIS A 134 -1.36 12.48 -17.99
CA HIS A 134 -1.06 13.91 -18.11
C HIS A 134 -1.19 14.67 -16.78
N SER A 135 -1.97 14.14 -15.85
CA SER A 135 -2.33 14.81 -14.58
C SER A 135 -1.49 14.34 -13.40
N THR A 136 -0.71 13.27 -13.57
CA THR A 136 0.06 12.65 -12.48
C THR A 136 1.55 12.47 -12.82
N THR A 137 2.37 12.29 -11.79
CA THR A 137 3.75 11.80 -11.90
C THR A 137 3.93 10.60 -11.00
N LEU A 138 4.56 9.55 -11.49
CA LEU A 138 4.95 8.43 -10.66
C LEU A 138 6.28 8.74 -9.96
N ARG A 139 6.29 8.72 -8.62
CA ARG A 139 7.48 8.90 -7.78
C ARG A 139 7.73 7.66 -6.94
N ILE A 140 8.99 7.23 -6.87
CA ILE A 140 9.40 6.07 -6.08
C ILE A 140 10.40 6.55 -5.03
N PHE A 141 10.14 6.23 -3.76
CA PHE A 141 10.96 6.66 -2.65
C PHE A 141 11.98 5.59 -2.27
N MET A 142 13.26 5.94 -2.33
CA MET A 142 14.38 5.11 -1.90
C MET A 142 14.84 5.58 -0.52
N CYS A 143 14.57 4.79 0.51
CA CYS A 143 15.04 5.08 1.86
C CYS A 143 16.50 4.65 2.02
N VAL A 144 17.34 5.56 2.51
CA VAL A 144 18.78 5.33 2.70
C VAL A 144 19.20 5.77 4.10
N GLY A 145 20.13 5.03 4.71
CA GLY A 145 20.73 5.39 6.00
C GLY A 145 21.97 6.30 5.87
N SER A 146 22.42 6.88 6.97
CA SER A 146 23.39 7.99 7.06
C SER A 146 24.81 7.49 6.85
N PHE A 147 25.06 6.22 7.18
CA PHE A 147 26.28 5.51 6.79
C PHE A 147 26.38 5.35 5.26
N GLY A 148 25.24 5.42 4.56
CA GLY A 148 25.13 5.51 3.11
C GLY A 148 25.21 6.95 2.55
N ALA A 149 25.42 7.99 3.36
CA ALA A 149 25.44 9.38 2.88
C ALA A 149 26.76 10.12 3.15
N SER A 150 27.66 9.53 3.92
CA SER A 150 28.97 10.11 4.28
C SER A 150 30.11 9.19 3.85
N GLY A 151 31.07 9.69 3.07
CA GLY A 151 32.17 8.87 2.52
C GLY A 151 31.72 7.96 1.37
N ASP A 152 32.16 6.69 1.38
CA ASP A 152 31.82 5.62 0.42
C ASP A 152 30.30 5.33 0.34
N GLY A 153 29.53 5.72 1.35
CA GLY A 153 28.08 5.58 1.36
C GLY A 153 27.39 6.26 0.17
N GLY A 154 27.85 7.45 -0.24
CA GLY A 154 27.25 8.16 -1.37
C GLY A 154 27.36 7.37 -2.69
N GLU A 155 28.43 6.58 -2.84
CA GLU A 155 28.62 5.69 -3.98
C GLU A 155 27.64 4.50 -3.93
N GLU A 156 27.38 3.94 -2.75
CA GLU A 156 26.38 2.90 -2.56
C GLU A 156 24.96 3.37 -2.92
N VAL A 157 24.56 4.55 -2.46
CA VAL A 157 23.25 5.15 -2.81
C VAL A 157 23.16 5.39 -4.32
N ALA A 158 24.23 5.89 -4.94
CA ALA A 158 24.28 6.06 -6.39
C ALA A 158 24.21 4.71 -7.14
N ARG A 159 24.80 3.64 -6.60
CA ARG A 159 24.71 2.28 -7.15
C ARG A 159 23.28 1.76 -7.08
N HIS A 160 22.62 1.85 -5.93
CA HIS A 160 21.22 1.41 -5.78
C HIS A 160 20.27 2.22 -6.67
N ARG A 161 20.45 3.54 -6.74
CA ARG A 161 19.68 4.40 -7.66
C ARG A 161 19.84 3.95 -9.10
N ARG A 162 21.07 3.78 -9.60
CA ARG A 162 21.31 3.31 -10.98
C ARG A 162 20.69 1.94 -11.24
N HIS A 163 20.72 1.06 -10.24
CA HIS A 163 20.09 -0.26 -10.33
C HIS A 163 18.56 -0.16 -10.49
N TRP A 164 17.90 0.67 -9.68
CA TRP A 164 16.46 0.93 -9.80
C TRP A 164 16.10 1.62 -11.12
N GLU A 165 16.89 2.60 -11.58
CA GLU A 165 16.69 3.26 -12.88
C GLU A 165 16.79 2.24 -14.03
N SER A 166 17.78 1.36 -14.00
CA SER A 166 17.94 0.29 -15.00
C SER A 166 16.74 -0.66 -15.00
N MET A 167 16.24 -1.03 -13.81
CA MET A 167 15.06 -1.88 -13.69
C MET A 167 13.80 -1.20 -14.22
N LEU A 168 13.57 0.08 -13.88
CA LEU A 168 12.42 0.84 -14.39
C LEU A 168 12.47 1.00 -15.91
N GLN A 169 13.66 1.18 -16.49
CA GLN A 169 13.85 1.18 -17.94
C GLN A 169 13.49 -0.18 -18.56
N LEU A 170 13.93 -1.29 -17.95
CA LEU A 170 13.58 -2.64 -18.41
C LEU A 170 12.06 -2.87 -18.37
N LEU A 171 11.41 -2.40 -17.31
CA LEU A 171 9.95 -2.47 -17.15
C LEU A 171 9.18 -1.45 -18.01
N ARG A 172 9.89 -0.52 -18.68
CA ARG A 172 9.33 0.60 -19.45
C ARG A 172 8.41 1.50 -18.61
N ILE A 173 8.77 1.71 -17.35
CA ILE A 173 8.04 2.54 -16.40
C ILE A 173 8.74 3.90 -16.28
N GLU A 174 8.04 4.96 -16.66
CA GLU A 174 8.51 6.34 -16.49
C GLU A 174 8.19 6.82 -15.07
N ALA A 175 9.20 6.85 -14.20
CA ALA A 175 9.07 7.28 -12.81
C ALA A 175 10.31 8.05 -12.35
N THR A 176 10.12 8.96 -11.38
CA THR A 176 11.23 9.66 -10.73
C THR A 176 11.58 9.00 -9.40
N ILE A 177 12.85 8.68 -9.18
CA ILE A 177 13.31 8.20 -7.88
C ILE A 177 13.62 9.39 -6.97
N SER A 178 13.10 9.38 -5.75
CA SER A 178 13.38 10.36 -4.70
C SER A 178 14.11 9.67 -3.56
N VAL A 179 15.32 10.13 -3.23
CA VAL A 179 16.12 9.56 -2.14
C VAL A 179 15.72 10.25 -0.83
N VAL A 180 15.41 9.47 0.20
CA VAL A 180 14.98 9.96 1.51
C VAL A 180 15.93 9.43 2.57
N LEU A 181 16.52 10.35 3.33
CA LEU A 181 17.33 10.04 4.51
C LEU A 181 16.40 9.78 5.69
N TRP A 182 16.42 8.56 6.20
CA TRP A 182 15.47 8.11 7.24
C TRP A 182 16.13 7.71 8.56
N ASP A 183 17.40 8.06 8.79
CA ASP A 183 18.15 7.69 10.00
C ASP A 183 17.53 8.18 11.30
N HIS A 184 16.97 9.38 11.26
CA HIS A 184 16.24 9.95 12.38
C HIS A 184 15.04 9.08 12.78
N VAL A 185 14.47 8.32 11.83
CA VAL A 185 13.39 7.37 12.05
C VAL A 185 13.96 6.02 12.48
N VAL A 186 14.94 5.49 11.74
CA VAL A 186 15.55 4.18 12.04
C VAL A 186 16.22 4.14 13.40
N GLY A 187 16.82 5.24 13.87
CA GLY A 187 17.37 5.34 15.22
C GLY A 187 16.34 5.18 16.35
N MET A 188 15.04 5.28 16.04
CA MET A 188 13.94 4.99 16.97
C MET A 188 13.52 3.52 16.95
N ALA A 189 13.89 2.76 15.92
CA ALA A 189 13.76 1.31 15.92
C ALA A 189 14.93 0.74 16.73
N ASP A 190 14.65 0.02 17.80
CA ASP A 190 15.66 -0.84 18.41
C ASP A 190 15.89 -2.05 17.50
N LEU A 191 16.72 -1.84 16.47
CA LEU A 191 17.12 -2.84 15.46
C LEU A 191 17.91 -4.02 16.07
N THR A 192 18.17 -4.03 17.38
CA THR A 192 18.80 -5.17 18.07
C THR A 192 17.76 -6.16 18.61
N SER A 193 16.50 -5.74 18.70
CA SER A 193 15.40 -6.58 19.16
C SER A 193 14.72 -7.26 17.96
N LYS A 194 14.69 -8.60 17.95
CA LYS A 194 13.96 -9.41 16.94
C LYS A 194 12.42 -9.32 17.10
N GLY A 195 11.92 -8.23 17.67
CA GLY A 195 10.52 -8.01 18.00
C GLY A 195 9.81 -7.13 16.98
N PRO A 196 8.48 -6.97 17.15
CA PRO A 196 7.71 -5.98 16.39
C PRO A 196 8.29 -4.58 16.63
N PRO A 197 8.32 -3.70 15.60
CA PRO A 197 8.87 -2.37 15.77
C PRO A 197 8.03 -1.54 16.76
N PRO A 198 8.68 -0.65 17.55
CA PRO A 198 7.98 0.23 18.48
C PRO A 198 6.96 1.14 17.79
N ASN A 199 5.86 1.44 18.48
CA ASN A 199 4.81 2.32 17.95
C ASN A 199 5.33 3.73 17.63
N ASP A 200 6.30 4.25 18.38
CA ASP A 200 6.88 5.57 18.13
C ASP A 200 7.68 5.62 16.82
N TYR A 201 8.38 4.54 16.48
CA TYR A 201 9.01 4.40 15.18
C TYR A 201 7.97 4.41 14.06
N LEU A 202 6.87 3.65 14.17
CA LEU A 202 5.82 3.62 13.14
C LEU A 202 5.13 4.99 12.98
N ARG A 203 4.94 5.74 14.07
CA ARG A 203 4.43 7.12 14.01
C ARG A 203 5.41 8.05 13.29
N ALA A 204 6.71 7.91 13.53
CA ALA A 204 7.74 8.68 12.83
C ALA A 204 7.80 8.33 11.33
N VAL A 205 7.70 7.05 10.96
CA VAL A 205 7.56 6.61 9.56
C VAL A 205 6.31 7.24 8.93
N ASN A 206 5.16 7.14 9.60
CA ASN A 206 3.91 7.72 9.10
C ASN A 206 4.04 9.24 8.88
N ALA A 207 4.66 9.96 9.81
CA ALA A 207 4.91 11.39 9.69
C ALA A 207 5.82 11.72 8.48
N MET A 208 6.89 10.94 8.29
CA MET A 208 7.78 11.07 7.14
C MET A 208 7.02 10.84 5.81
N VAL A 209 6.25 9.76 5.71
CA VAL A 209 5.45 9.46 4.50
C VAL A 209 4.45 10.59 4.23
N LYS A 210 3.75 11.10 5.26
CA LYS A 210 2.86 12.27 5.14
C LYS A 210 3.57 13.50 4.61
N GLN A 211 4.75 13.80 5.14
CA GLN A 211 5.53 14.97 4.74
C GLN A 211 5.87 14.95 3.24
N HIS A 212 6.19 13.77 2.70
CA HIS A 212 6.55 13.58 1.30
C HIS A 212 5.36 13.41 0.34
N SER A 213 4.17 13.10 0.86
CA SER A 213 2.98 12.74 0.07
C SER A 213 1.80 13.74 0.18
N GLN A 214 2.08 15.03 0.40
CA GLN A 214 1.03 16.06 0.58
C GLN A 214 0.14 16.27 -0.67
N THR A 215 0.69 16.16 -1.87
CA THR A 215 -0.03 16.36 -3.14
C THR A 215 -0.20 15.05 -3.91
N THR A 216 -0.37 13.96 -3.17
CA THR A 216 -0.42 12.60 -3.70
C THR A 216 -1.87 12.15 -3.85
N ALA A 217 -2.23 11.71 -5.05
CA ALA A 217 -3.55 11.20 -5.37
C ALA A 217 -3.73 9.76 -4.84
N VAL A 218 -2.72 8.92 -5.03
CA VAL A 218 -2.70 7.53 -4.56
C VAL A 218 -1.30 7.16 -4.10
N LEU A 219 -1.24 6.50 -2.95
CA LEU A 219 -0.01 6.01 -2.33
C LEU A 219 0.02 4.48 -2.39
N PHE A 220 1.17 3.91 -2.76
CA PHE A 220 1.45 2.48 -2.66
C PHE A 220 2.49 2.25 -1.58
N LEU A 221 2.17 1.35 -0.65
CA LEU A 221 3.05 0.91 0.44
C LEU A 221 3.24 -0.60 0.37
N TYR A 222 4.38 -1.08 0.85
CA TYR A 222 4.61 -2.51 1.06
C TYR A 222 3.63 -3.06 2.11
N LEU A 223 3.05 -4.24 1.86
CA LEU A 223 2.25 -5.00 2.82
C LEU A 223 3.11 -6.15 3.39
N PRO A 224 3.55 -6.04 4.66
CA PRO A 224 4.31 -7.08 5.32
C PRO A 224 3.46 -8.35 5.48
N PRO A 225 4.06 -9.55 5.38
CA PRO A 225 3.31 -10.78 5.63
C PRO A 225 2.72 -10.78 7.06
N PRO A 226 1.46 -11.19 7.24
CA PRO A 226 0.86 -11.27 8.57
C PRO A 226 1.45 -12.42 9.39
N PRO A 227 1.37 -12.38 10.73
CA PRO A 227 1.83 -13.46 11.58
C PRO A 227 1.03 -14.76 11.36
N ALA A 228 1.73 -15.89 11.39
CA ALA A 228 1.14 -17.21 11.15
C ALA A 228 0.21 -17.65 12.30
N HIS A 229 0.62 -17.37 13.54
CA HIS A 229 -0.05 -17.82 14.76
C HIS A 229 -0.18 -16.71 15.78
N GLY A 230 -1.03 -16.96 16.78
CA GLY A 230 -1.25 -16.04 17.89
C GLY A 230 -2.25 -14.93 17.55
N ASP A 231 -3.29 -14.80 18.38
CA ASP A 231 -4.31 -13.78 18.17
C ASP A 231 -3.81 -12.41 18.62
N GLU A 232 -2.95 -12.35 19.64
CA GLU A 232 -2.30 -11.11 20.10
C GLU A 232 -1.39 -10.51 19.01
N GLU A 233 -0.57 -11.32 18.35
CA GLU A 233 0.31 -10.89 17.27
C GLU A 233 -0.49 -10.41 16.06
N ARG A 234 -1.63 -11.04 15.75
CA ARG A 234 -2.53 -10.59 14.66
C ARG A 234 -3.17 -9.25 14.98
N MET A 235 -3.58 -9.05 16.23
CA MET A 235 -4.10 -7.75 16.69
C MET A 235 -3.02 -6.68 16.59
N LEU A 236 -1.81 -6.97 17.06
CA LEU A 236 -0.67 -6.07 16.98
C LEU A 236 -0.32 -5.72 15.53
N TYR A 237 -0.28 -6.71 14.63
CA TYR A 237 -0.05 -6.50 13.20
C TYR A 237 -1.06 -5.50 12.61
N LEU A 238 -2.34 -5.65 12.93
CA LEU A 238 -3.37 -4.73 12.43
C LEU A 238 -3.23 -3.32 13.04
N GLU A 239 -2.90 -3.21 14.33
CA GLU A 239 -2.60 -1.93 14.99
C GLU A 239 -1.39 -1.24 14.35
N GLN A 240 -0.33 -1.98 14.04
CA GLN A 240 0.87 -1.44 13.38
C GLN A 240 0.57 -0.94 11.97
N LEU A 241 -0.22 -1.69 11.18
CA LEU A 241 -0.69 -1.20 9.89
C LEU A 241 -1.59 0.03 10.04
N ASP A 242 -2.41 0.08 11.10
CA ASP A 242 -3.26 1.23 11.38
C ASP A 242 -2.42 2.48 11.66
N LEU A 243 -1.45 2.39 12.57
CA LEU A 243 -0.51 3.47 12.89
C LEU A 243 0.27 3.94 11.66
N LEU A 244 0.79 2.99 10.86
CA LEU A 244 1.56 3.29 9.66
C LEU A 244 0.74 4.06 8.62
N THR A 245 -0.55 3.76 8.50
CA THR A 245 -1.40 4.30 7.42
C THR A 245 -2.42 5.34 7.85
N SER A 246 -2.48 5.67 9.14
CA SER A 246 -3.36 6.70 9.68
C SER A 246 -3.15 8.05 9.00
N GLY A 247 -4.23 8.67 8.53
CA GLY A 247 -4.22 10.00 7.91
C GLY A 247 -3.43 10.12 6.59
N LEU A 248 -3.08 9.01 5.94
CA LEU A 248 -2.50 9.01 4.59
C LEU A 248 -3.59 9.24 3.51
N PRO A 249 -3.20 9.70 2.30
CA PRO A 249 -4.10 9.74 1.14
C PRO A 249 -4.63 8.32 0.79
N PRO A 250 -5.51 8.15 -0.22
CA PRO A 250 -5.90 6.83 -0.69
C PRO A 250 -4.69 5.91 -0.87
N THR A 251 -4.61 4.85 -0.05
CA THR A 251 -3.39 4.04 0.14
C THR A 251 -3.68 2.59 -0.18
N MET A 252 -2.86 2.01 -1.05
CA MET A 252 -2.85 0.59 -1.36
C MET A 252 -1.63 -0.06 -0.71
N LEU A 253 -1.86 -0.93 0.28
CA LEU A 253 -0.84 -1.82 0.82
C LEU A 253 -0.74 -3.04 -0.10
N VAL A 254 0.45 -3.39 -0.60
CA VAL A 254 0.64 -4.40 -1.64
C VAL A 254 1.62 -5.49 -1.19
N HIS A 255 1.22 -6.74 -1.38
CA HIS A 255 2.08 -7.92 -1.27
C HIS A 255 2.06 -8.69 -2.60
N GLY A 256 3.21 -8.78 -3.26
CA GLY A 256 3.38 -9.51 -4.52
C GLY A 256 4.23 -10.77 -4.33
N ILE A 257 3.70 -11.92 -4.73
CA ILE A 257 4.40 -13.22 -4.59
C ILE A 257 5.08 -13.68 -5.87
N SER A 258 4.63 -13.21 -7.04
CA SER A 258 5.11 -13.66 -8.35
C SER A 258 5.35 -12.46 -9.26
N PRO A 259 6.47 -12.43 -10.00
CA PRO A 259 6.70 -11.39 -10.98
C PRO A 259 5.71 -11.58 -12.13
N VAL A 260 4.81 -10.60 -12.33
CA VAL A 260 3.90 -10.59 -13.49
C VAL A 260 4.58 -9.91 -14.68
N THR A 261 5.90 -10.11 -14.84
CA THR A 261 6.71 -9.46 -15.86
C THR A 261 7.19 -10.49 -16.89
N SER A 262 6.79 -10.32 -18.15
CA SER A 262 7.48 -10.97 -19.27
C SER A 262 8.62 -10.05 -19.70
N ILE A 263 9.84 -10.40 -19.29
CA ILE A 263 11.07 -9.71 -19.74
C ILE A 263 11.61 -10.31 -21.06
N THR A 264 10.95 -11.33 -21.59
CA THR A 264 11.34 -11.95 -22.86
C THR A 264 10.85 -11.09 -24.02
N LEU A 265 11.82 -10.55 -24.79
CA LEU A 265 11.63 -9.90 -26.09
C LEU A 265 11.26 -10.92 -27.17
#